data_AF-A0A3B8VZZ0-F1
#
_entry.id   AF-A0A3B8VZZ0-F1
#
_cell.length_a   1.000
_cell.length_b   1.000
_cell.length_c   1.000
_cell.angle_alpha   90.00
_cell.angle_beta   90.00
_cell.angle_gamma   90.00
#
_symmetry.space_group_name_H-M   'P 1'
#
loop_
_entity.id
_entity.type
_entity.pdbx_description
1 polymer ?
#
loop_
_entity_poly.entity_id
_entity_poly.type
_entity_poly.pdbx_seq_one_letter_code
_entity_poly.pdbx_strand_id
1 'polypeptide(L)'
;MSLSSILILLRMLVAHLLGDFILQTNNMAKAKAEHNKRILCLHGAVHAVLAYLFVAIWSCWYILPVIFITHVAIDYVKCRFGPSLRSFLLDQFAHLIVLICLWLFITHDVTHFINGLEYLLIQPRLWFYIIAIFLILQPSSIVLSLFTRRWRSEDTGSETLQNAGKWIGYLERFLIVVFISIGRFEAIGFLLAAKSIFRFGELNKAKDIKITEYVLIGTFASFTIAIVVGLVLASWLR
;
A
#
# COMPACT_ATOMS: atom_id res chain seq x y z
N MET A 1 6.01 -4.69 25.89
CA MET A 1 5.20 -5.58 25.04
C MET A 1 5.79 -6.98 25.09
N SER A 2 5.05 -7.96 25.59
CA SER A 2 5.53 -9.35 25.62
C SER A 2 5.46 -9.97 24.22
N LEU A 3 6.37 -10.90 23.88
CA LEU A 3 6.33 -11.64 22.61
C LEU A 3 4.99 -12.38 22.43
N SER A 4 4.40 -12.84 23.54
CA SER A 4 3.06 -13.42 23.59
C SER A 4 1.95 -12.44 23.22
N SER A 5 2.04 -11.16 23.63
CA SER A 5 1.02 -10.16 23.32
C SER A 5 0.94 -9.93 21.81
N ILE A 6 2.06 -9.68 21.14
CA ILE A 6 2.07 -9.40 19.70
C ILE A 6 1.65 -10.62 18.86
N LEU A 7 1.93 -11.83 19.35
CA LEU A 7 1.52 -13.06 18.68
C LEU A 7 -0.01 -13.18 18.55
N ILE A 8 -0.77 -12.67 19.52
CA ILE A 8 -2.24 -12.64 19.45
C ILE A 8 -2.71 -11.76 18.30
N LEU A 9 -2.14 -10.55 18.16
CA LEU A 9 -2.47 -9.64 17.06
C LEU A 9 -2.13 -10.27 15.70
N LEU A 10 -0.95 -10.87 15.58
CA LEU A 10 -0.52 -11.54 14.34
C LEU A 10 -1.44 -12.70 13.96
N ARG A 11 -1.86 -13.52 14.93
CA ARG A 11 -2.82 -14.62 14.70
C ARG A 11 -4.17 -14.11 14.20
N MET A 12 -4.69 -13.03 14.78
CA MET A 12 -5.92 -12.40 14.31
C MET A 12 -5.76 -11.79 12.91
N LEU A 13 -4.62 -11.16 12.63
CA LEU A 13 -4.33 -10.61 11.31
C LEU A 13 -4.28 -11.71 10.24
N VAL A 14 -3.62 -12.83 10.52
CA VAL A 14 -3.58 -13.98 9.61
C VAL A 14 -4.98 -14.56 9.38
N ALA A 15 -5.79 -14.71 10.42
CA ALA A 15 -7.17 -15.17 10.30
C ALA A 15 -8.01 -14.24 9.40
N HIS A 16 -7.89 -12.92 9.58
CA HIS A 16 -8.54 -11.93 8.73
C HIS A 16 -8.08 -12.01 7.28
N LEU A 17 -6.77 -12.09 7.03
CA LEU A 17 -6.22 -12.21 5.68
C LEU A 17 -6.69 -13.48 4.97
N LEU A 18 -6.73 -14.61 5.70
CA LEU A 18 -7.26 -15.87 5.18
C LEU A 18 -8.75 -15.73 4.82
N GLY A 19 -9.56 -15.12 5.69
CA GLY A 19 -10.99 -14.93 5.46
C GLY A 19 -11.29 -14.04 4.26
N ASP A 20 -10.66 -12.87 4.16
CA ASP A 20 -10.98 -11.86 3.14
C ASP A 20 -10.35 -12.11 1.77
N PHE A 21 -9.16 -12.71 1.70
CA PHE A 21 -8.42 -12.86 0.43
C PHE A 21 -8.37 -14.28 -0.11
N ILE A 22 -8.44 -15.30 0.76
CA ILE A 22 -8.33 -16.71 0.35
C ILE A 22 -9.70 -17.38 0.33
N LEU A 23 -10.50 -17.20 1.38
CA LEU A 23 -11.80 -17.89 1.52
C LEU A 23 -12.95 -17.11 0.86
N GLN A 24 -12.82 -15.79 0.70
CA GLN A 24 -13.80 -14.99 -0.01
C GLN A 24 -13.72 -15.21 -1.53
N THR A 25 -14.75 -15.85 -2.09
CA THR A 25 -14.84 -16.03 -3.55
C THR A 25 -15.42 -14.80 -4.26
N ASN A 26 -15.17 -14.68 -5.57
CA ASN A 26 -15.77 -13.64 -6.41
C ASN A 26 -17.31 -13.65 -6.37
N ASN A 27 -17.92 -14.83 -6.26
CA ASN A 27 -19.38 -14.97 -6.17
C ASN A 27 -19.91 -14.43 -4.84
N MET A 28 -19.21 -14.68 -3.74
CA MET A 28 -19.56 -14.10 -2.44
C MET A 28 -19.45 -12.57 -2.47
N ALA A 29 -18.38 -12.04 -3.06
CA ALA A 29 -18.20 -10.59 -3.18
C ALA A 29 -19.33 -9.94 -3.99
N LYS A 30 -19.73 -10.53 -5.13
CA LYS A 30 -20.87 -10.08 -5.92
C LYS A 30 -22.17 -10.12 -5.13
N ALA A 31 -22.47 -11.23 -4.47
CA ALA A 31 -23.69 -11.37 -3.70
C ALA A 31 -23.76 -10.39 -2.51
N LYS A 32 -22.63 -10.09 -1.86
CA LYS A 32 -22.57 -9.04 -0.82
C LYS A 32 -22.86 -7.65 -1.39
N ALA A 33 -22.31 -7.34 -2.58
CA ALA A 33 -22.56 -6.09 -3.28
C ALA A 33 -24.04 -5.94 -3.69
N GLU A 34 -24.73 -7.05 -3.99
CA GLU A 34 -26.18 -7.12 -4.21
C GLU A 34 -27.00 -7.14 -2.90
N HIS A 35 -26.36 -6.80 -1.76
CA HIS A 35 -26.97 -6.72 -0.44
C HIS A 35 -27.57 -8.04 0.09
N ASN A 36 -27.03 -9.19 -0.34
CA ASN A 36 -27.44 -10.49 0.20
C ASN A 36 -26.96 -10.66 1.65
N LYS A 37 -27.86 -10.37 2.60
CA LYS A 37 -27.60 -10.42 4.05
C LYS A 37 -27.14 -11.79 4.54
N ARG A 38 -27.57 -12.90 3.90
CA ARG A 38 -27.18 -14.25 4.32
C ARG A 38 -25.70 -14.49 4.08
N ILE A 39 -25.21 -14.11 2.90
CA ILE A 39 -23.79 -14.27 2.54
C ILE A 39 -22.94 -13.30 3.36
N LEU A 40 -23.43 -12.10 3.62
CA LEU A 40 -22.78 -11.16 4.53
C LEU A 40 -22.59 -11.74 5.94
N CYS A 41 -23.66 -12.29 6.53
CA CYS A 41 -23.57 -12.94 7.85
C CYS A 41 -22.68 -14.19 7.82
N LEU A 42 -22.78 -15.03 6.78
CA LEU A 42 -21.93 -16.20 6.64
C LEU A 42 -20.44 -15.82 6.60
N HIS A 43 -20.10 -14.77 5.85
CA HIS A 43 -18.75 -14.23 5.76
C HIS A 43 -18.24 -13.75 7.12
N GLY A 44 -19.04 -12.94 7.83
CA GLY A 44 -18.71 -12.50 9.18
C GLY A 44 -18.55 -13.67 10.17
N ALA A 45 -19.34 -14.74 10.04
CA ALA A 45 -19.23 -15.93 10.88
C ALA A 45 -17.93 -16.69 10.62
N VAL A 46 -17.53 -16.83 9.35
CA VAL A 46 -16.24 -17.42 8.98
C VAL A 46 -15.10 -16.65 9.63
N HIS A 47 -15.11 -15.32 9.56
CA HIS A 47 -14.10 -14.48 10.21
C HIS A 47 -14.05 -14.63 11.73
N ALA A 48 -15.21 -14.63 12.39
CA ALA A 48 -15.30 -14.82 13.83
C ALA A 48 -14.75 -16.17 14.29
N VAL A 49 -15.10 -17.25 13.57
CA VAL A 49 -14.62 -18.61 13.86
C VAL A 49 -13.12 -18.72 13.61
N LEU A 50 -12.63 -18.23 12.46
CA LEU A 50 -11.20 -18.25 12.14
C LEU A 50 -10.38 -17.52 13.18
N ALA A 51 -10.77 -16.30 13.54
CA ALA A 51 -10.04 -15.52 14.53
C ALA A 51 -9.99 -16.22 15.90
N TYR A 52 -11.10 -16.80 16.35
CA TYR A 52 -11.14 -17.52 17.62
C TYR A 52 -10.25 -18.77 17.62
N LEU A 53 -10.30 -19.56 16.53
CA LEU A 53 -9.45 -20.74 16.36
C LEU A 53 -7.96 -20.36 16.32
N PHE A 54 -7.60 -19.30 15.60
CA PHE A 54 -6.21 -18.86 15.49
C PHE A 54 -5.67 -18.25 16.79
N VAL A 55 -6.48 -17.47 17.51
CA VAL A 55 -6.08 -16.93 18.82
C VAL A 55 -5.86 -18.07 19.82
N ALA A 56 -6.72 -19.09 19.80
CA ALA A 56 -6.62 -20.31 20.62
C ALA A 56 -6.63 -20.06 22.14
N ILE A 57 -7.24 -18.96 22.58
CA ILE A 57 -7.47 -18.64 23.99
C ILE A 57 -8.96 -18.81 24.26
N TRP A 58 -9.37 -20.03 24.60
CA TRP A 58 -10.79 -20.43 24.64
C TRP A 58 -11.61 -19.64 25.66
N SER A 59 -10.99 -19.11 26.73
CA SER A 59 -11.65 -18.23 27.69
C SER A 59 -12.13 -16.90 27.09
N CYS A 60 -11.53 -16.44 25.99
CA CYS A 60 -11.90 -15.21 25.28
C CYS A 60 -13.06 -15.42 24.29
N TRP A 61 -14.17 -16.00 24.76
CA TRP A 61 -15.34 -16.29 23.91
C TRP A 61 -15.94 -15.04 23.23
N TYR A 62 -15.74 -13.86 23.82
CA TYR A 62 -16.20 -12.57 23.29
C TYR A 62 -15.57 -12.20 21.93
N ILE A 63 -14.47 -12.85 21.52
CA ILE A 63 -13.87 -12.69 20.19
C ILE A 63 -14.91 -12.99 19.10
N LEU A 64 -15.74 -14.01 19.28
CA LEU A 64 -16.78 -14.39 18.31
C LEU A 64 -17.78 -13.27 18.04
N PRO A 65 -18.58 -12.82 19.03
CA PRO A 65 -19.60 -11.81 18.79
C PRO A 65 -18.99 -10.47 18.38
N VAL A 66 -17.83 -10.07 18.92
CA VAL A 66 -17.19 -8.81 18.54
C VAL A 66 -16.82 -8.82 17.06
N ILE A 67 -16.02 -9.80 16.61
CA ILE A 67 -15.56 -9.87 15.22
C ILE A 67 -16.74 -10.05 14.27
N PHE A 68 -17.70 -10.93 14.60
CA PHE A 68 -18.88 -11.15 13.78
C PHE A 68 -19.65 -9.84 13.54
N ILE A 69 -20.01 -9.14 14.61
CA ILE A 69 -20.84 -7.93 14.53
C ILE A 69 -20.10 -6.83 13.77
N THR A 70 -18.82 -6.60 14.10
CA THR A 70 -18.04 -5.54 13.45
C THR A 70 -17.78 -5.84 11.98
N HIS A 71 -17.46 -7.09 11.63
CA HIS A 71 -17.17 -7.47 10.23
C HIS A 71 -18.42 -7.30 9.36
N VAL A 72 -19.56 -7.85 9.81
CA VAL A 72 -20.85 -7.67 9.12
C VAL A 72 -21.20 -6.19 8.97
N ALA A 73 -20.99 -5.37 10.00
CA ALA A 73 -21.27 -3.95 9.96
C ALA A 73 -20.36 -3.20 8.96
N ILE A 74 -19.06 -3.46 8.97
CA ILE A 74 -18.09 -2.82 8.08
C ILE A 74 -18.37 -3.21 6.62
N ASP A 75 -18.53 -4.50 6.33
CA ASP A 75 -18.84 -4.97 4.97
C ASP A 75 -20.18 -4.44 4.49
N TYR A 76 -21.19 -4.33 5.37
CA TYR A 76 -22.48 -3.73 5.02
C TYR A 76 -22.34 -2.28 4.60
N VAL A 77 -21.56 -1.49 5.35
CA VAL A 77 -21.28 -0.08 5.06
C VAL A 77 -20.50 0.04 3.74
N LYS A 78 -19.46 -0.78 3.55
CA LYS A 78 -18.65 -0.83 2.31
C LYS A 78 -19.50 -1.06 1.07
N CYS A 79 -20.46 -1.99 1.12
CA CYS A 79 -21.36 -2.30 0.01
C CYS A 79 -22.21 -1.09 -0.44
N ARG A 80 -22.37 -0.04 0.39
CA ARG A 80 -23.08 1.19 0.02
C ARG A 80 -22.24 2.16 -0.81
N PHE A 81 -20.91 2.07 -0.77
CA PHE A 81 -20.00 3.01 -1.44
C PHE A 81 -19.51 2.53 -2.82
N GLY A 82 -19.93 1.33 -3.25
CA GLY A 82 -19.54 0.73 -4.53
C GLY A 82 -18.05 0.30 -4.60
N PRO A 83 -17.66 -0.38 -5.70
CA PRO A 83 -16.30 -0.88 -5.86
C PRO A 83 -15.33 0.26 -6.20
N SER A 84 -14.43 0.59 -5.28
CA SER A 84 -13.32 1.52 -5.53
C SER A 84 -12.12 1.20 -4.64
N LEU A 85 -10.92 1.61 -5.05
CA LEU A 85 -9.72 1.46 -4.23
C LEU A 85 -9.86 2.15 -2.87
N ARG A 86 -10.53 3.32 -2.83
CA ARG A 86 -10.78 4.06 -1.57
C ARG A 86 -11.71 3.27 -0.65
N SER A 87 -12.81 2.74 -1.17
CA SER A 87 -13.75 1.89 -0.42
C SER A 87 -13.05 0.63 0.12
N PHE A 88 -12.22 -0.01 -0.70
CA PHE A 88 -11.42 -1.17 -0.28
C PHE A 88 -10.40 -0.84 0.81
N LEU A 89 -9.66 0.26 0.68
CA LEU A 89 -8.67 0.65 1.70
C LEU A 89 -9.34 1.04 3.02
N LEU A 90 -10.42 1.83 2.98
CA LEU A 90 -11.17 2.21 4.19
C LEU A 90 -11.75 0.99 4.91
N ASP A 91 -12.26 0.02 4.16
CA ASP A 91 -12.71 -1.26 4.67
C ASP A 91 -11.60 -2.02 5.41
N GLN A 92 -10.41 -2.17 4.82
CA GLN A 92 -9.29 -2.86 5.48
C GLN A 92 -8.76 -2.09 6.72
N PHE A 93 -8.76 -0.75 6.69
CA PHE A 93 -8.43 0.05 7.86
C PHE A 93 -9.44 -0.11 8.99
N ALA A 94 -10.74 -0.14 8.69
CA ALA A 94 -11.78 -0.35 9.70
C ALA A 94 -11.63 -1.72 10.38
N HIS A 95 -11.37 -2.78 9.61
CA HIS A 95 -11.09 -4.11 10.16
C HIS A 95 -9.83 -4.11 11.02
N LEU A 96 -8.74 -3.50 10.57
CA LEU A 96 -7.50 -3.41 11.34
C LEU A 96 -7.69 -2.68 12.69
N ILE A 97 -8.47 -1.60 12.70
CA ILE A 97 -8.80 -0.87 13.94
C ILE A 97 -9.53 -1.79 14.93
N VAL A 98 -10.53 -2.55 14.46
CA VAL A 98 -11.23 -3.53 15.31
C VAL A 98 -10.26 -4.54 15.89
N LEU A 99 -9.36 -5.10 15.08
CA LEU A 99 -8.38 -6.08 15.54
C LEU A 99 -7.41 -5.51 16.57
N ILE A 100 -6.94 -4.28 16.38
CA ILE A 100 -6.06 -3.59 17.34
C ILE A 100 -6.82 -3.31 18.64
N CYS A 101 -8.05 -2.80 18.57
CA CYS A 101 -8.86 -2.54 19.76
C CYS A 101 -9.14 -3.83 20.55
N LEU A 102 -9.50 -4.91 19.86
CA LEU A 102 -9.74 -6.21 20.49
C LEU A 102 -8.44 -6.78 21.09
N TRP A 103 -7.31 -6.64 20.40
CA TRP A 103 -6.00 -7.03 20.90
C TRP A 103 -5.60 -6.28 22.18
N LEU A 104 -5.77 -4.95 22.20
CA LEU A 104 -5.51 -4.12 23.38
C LEU A 104 -6.43 -4.51 24.55
N PHE A 105 -7.69 -4.81 24.26
CA PHE A 105 -8.64 -5.28 25.26
C PHE A 105 -8.25 -6.63 25.85
N ILE A 106 -7.82 -7.60 25.03
CA ILE A 106 -7.38 -8.92 25.51
C ILE A 106 -6.11 -8.81 26.35
N THR A 107 -5.12 -8.06 25.87
CA THR A 107 -3.77 -8.01 26.47
C THR A 107 -3.65 -7.01 27.60
N HIS A 108 -4.59 -6.07 27.74
CA HIS A 108 -4.53 -4.92 28.64
C HIS A 108 -3.24 -4.09 28.46
N ASP A 109 -2.64 -4.15 27.26
CA ASP A 109 -1.29 -3.65 26.99
C ASP A 109 -1.29 -2.23 26.38
N VAL A 110 -2.20 -1.38 26.85
CA VAL A 110 -2.42 -0.02 26.31
C VAL A 110 -1.18 0.85 26.50
N THR A 111 -0.54 0.77 27.67
CA THR A 111 0.65 1.58 27.99
C THR A 111 1.83 1.22 27.08
N HIS A 112 2.14 -0.05 26.84
CA HIS A 112 3.24 -0.38 25.92
C HIS A 112 2.91 -0.04 24.47
N PHE A 113 1.64 -0.13 24.06
CA PHE A 113 1.23 0.32 22.73
C PHE A 113 1.44 1.82 22.53
N ILE A 114 0.99 2.64 23.49
CA ILE A 114 1.16 4.10 23.44
C ILE A 114 2.65 4.46 23.47
N ASN A 115 3.43 3.87 24.39
CA ASN A 115 4.86 4.13 24.47
C ASN A 115 5.60 3.68 23.20
N GLY A 116 5.15 2.60 22.56
CA GLY A 116 5.70 2.15 21.28
C GLY A 116 5.41 3.11 20.13
N LEU A 117 4.19 3.66 20.08
CA LEU A 117 3.81 4.69 19.12
C LEU A 117 4.59 5.98 19.35
N GLU A 118 4.71 6.42 20.59
CA GLU A 118 5.49 7.58 20.98
C GLU A 118 6.97 7.39 20.59
N TYR A 119 7.56 6.24 20.92
CA TYR A 119 8.92 5.91 20.52
C TYR A 119 9.09 5.99 19.00
N LEU A 120 8.17 5.41 18.23
CA LEU A 120 8.18 5.45 16.77
C LEU A 120 8.11 6.89 16.23
N LEU A 121 7.25 7.73 16.79
CA LEU A 121 7.06 9.13 16.39
C LEU A 121 8.24 10.03 16.79
N ILE A 122 8.96 9.71 17.86
CA ILE A 122 10.14 10.47 18.27
C ILE A 122 11.36 10.10 17.42
N GLN A 123 11.41 8.91 16.80
CA GLN A 123 12.55 8.50 15.98
C GLN A 123 12.75 9.43 14.77
N PRO A 124 13.89 10.14 14.67
CA PRO A 124 14.17 11.00 13.51
C PRO A 124 14.18 10.22 12.19
N ARG A 125 14.57 8.93 12.25
CA ARG A 125 14.60 8.02 11.10
C ARG A 125 13.24 7.94 10.39
N LEU A 126 12.14 7.87 11.14
CA LEU A 126 10.79 7.84 10.57
C LEU A 126 10.52 9.10 9.73
N TRP A 127 10.83 10.26 10.29
CA TRP A 127 10.60 11.55 9.63
C TRP A 127 11.47 11.73 8.39
N PHE A 128 12.72 11.26 8.42
CA PHE A 128 13.55 11.23 7.21
C PHE A 128 12.94 10.37 6.10
N TYR A 129 12.40 9.19 6.42
CA TYR A 129 11.68 8.37 5.45
C TYR A 129 10.42 9.07 4.90
N ILE A 130 9.62 9.71 5.76
CA ILE A 130 8.42 10.45 5.37
C ILE A 130 8.78 11.59 4.41
N ILE A 131 9.79 12.40 4.75
CA ILE A 131 10.27 13.50 3.91
C ILE A 131 10.77 12.98 2.57
N ALA A 132 11.58 11.93 2.56
CA ALA A 132 12.11 11.35 1.32
C ALA A 132 10.97 10.86 0.40
N ILE A 133 10.01 10.10 0.94
CA ILE A 133 8.82 9.64 0.20
C ILE A 133 8.02 10.82 -0.33
N PHE A 134 7.77 11.84 0.49
CA PHE A 134 7.04 13.03 0.06
C PHE A 134 7.75 13.73 -1.11
N LEU A 135 9.06 13.92 -1.02
CA LEU A 135 9.87 14.57 -2.06
C LEU A 135 9.85 13.82 -3.39
N ILE A 136 9.95 12.48 -3.39
CA ILE A 136 9.97 11.69 -4.63
C ILE A 136 8.60 11.55 -5.30
N LEU A 137 7.50 11.76 -4.57
CA LEU A 137 6.16 11.69 -5.15
C LEU A 137 5.85 13.00 -5.89
N GLN A 138 5.04 13.86 -5.30
CA GLN A 138 4.47 15.02 -5.99
C GLN A 138 5.50 16.10 -6.36
N PRO A 139 6.40 16.55 -5.47
CA PRO A 139 7.37 17.61 -5.78
C PRO A 139 8.28 17.25 -6.95
N SER A 140 8.86 16.04 -6.94
CA SER A 140 9.71 15.57 -8.04
C SER A 140 8.95 15.47 -9.36
N SER A 141 7.69 15.04 -9.36
CA SER A 141 6.87 15.04 -10.58
C SER A 141 6.62 16.46 -11.12
N ILE A 142 6.41 17.45 -10.25
CA ILE A 142 6.26 18.85 -10.66
C ILE A 142 7.56 19.36 -11.31
N VAL A 143 8.70 19.17 -10.63
CA VAL A 143 10.02 19.55 -11.17
C VAL A 143 10.27 18.90 -12.52
N LEU A 144 10.01 17.60 -12.65
CA LEU A 144 10.19 16.87 -13.89
C LEU A 144 9.27 17.38 -15.00
N SER A 145 8.01 17.70 -14.68
CA SER A 145 7.06 18.24 -15.65
C SER A 145 7.47 19.62 -16.18
N LEU A 146 8.08 20.46 -15.33
CA LEU A 146 8.62 21.75 -15.72
C LEU A 146 9.91 21.60 -16.53
N PHE A 147 10.82 20.73 -16.09
CA PHE A 147 12.09 20.45 -16.76
C PHE A 147 11.88 19.92 -18.18
N THR A 148 10.95 18.97 -18.32
CA THR A 148 10.69 18.28 -19.60
C THR A 148 9.72 19.03 -20.52
N ARG A 149 9.15 20.16 -20.08
CA ARG A 149 8.10 20.91 -20.81
C ARG A 149 8.49 21.26 -22.25
N ARG A 150 9.74 21.62 -22.50
CA ARG A 150 10.25 22.00 -23.83
C ARG A 150 10.32 20.84 -24.84
N TRP A 151 10.28 19.59 -24.37
CA TRP A 151 10.31 18.39 -25.20
C TRP A 151 8.93 17.70 -25.30
N ARG A 152 7.90 18.25 -24.65
CA ARG A 152 6.55 17.69 -24.68
C ARG A 152 5.88 18.03 -26.02
N SER A 153 5.43 17.02 -26.76
CA SER A 153 4.61 17.22 -27.96
C SER A 153 3.19 17.69 -27.58
N GLU A 154 2.55 18.52 -28.41
CA GLU A 154 1.16 18.99 -28.17
C GLU A 154 0.13 17.84 -28.15
N ASP A 155 0.48 16.70 -28.75
CA ASP A 155 -0.37 15.51 -28.97
C ASP A 155 -0.35 14.51 -27.79
N THR A 156 -0.18 14.96 -26.53
CA THR A 156 0.00 14.04 -25.38
C THR A 156 -1.29 13.36 -24.90
N GLY A 157 -1.91 12.48 -25.70
CA GLY A 157 -2.85 11.43 -25.27
C GLY A 157 -4.06 11.85 -24.40
N SER A 158 -4.91 10.87 -24.06
CA SER A 158 -6.03 11.10 -23.13
C SER A 158 -5.54 11.36 -21.70
N GLU A 159 -6.35 12.06 -20.89
CA GLU A 159 -6.03 12.32 -19.47
C GLU A 159 -5.74 11.03 -18.67
N THR A 160 -6.38 9.92 -19.03
CA THR A 160 -6.18 8.60 -18.41
C THR A 160 -4.76 8.06 -18.62
N LEU A 161 -4.18 8.22 -19.81
CA LEU A 161 -2.82 7.81 -20.12
C LEU A 161 -1.78 8.68 -19.37
N GLN A 162 -2.04 9.99 -19.26
CA GLN A 162 -1.18 10.88 -18.49
C GLN A 162 -1.15 10.52 -16.99
N ASN A 163 -2.30 10.15 -16.43
CA ASN A 163 -2.38 9.68 -15.04
C ASN A 163 -1.63 8.37 -14.82
N ALA A 164 -1.72 7.40 -15.75
CA ALA A 164 -0.97 6.15 -15.66
C ALA A 164 0.55 6.38 -15.65
N GLY A 165 1.06 7.23 -16.57
CA GLY A 165 2.49 7.58 -16.61
C GLY A 165 3.00 8.24 -15.33
N LYS A 166 2.17 9.10 -14.70
CA LYS A 166 2.49 9.71 -13.40
C LYS A 166 2.64 8.67 -12.29
N TRP A 167 1.73 7.69 -12.21
CA TRP A 167 1.80 6.60 -11.23
C TRP A 167 2.99 5.67 -11.47
N ILE A 168 3.33 5.37 -12.73
CA ILE A 168 4.53 4.62 -13.08
C ILE A 168 5.78 5.35 -12.53
N GLY A 169 5.89 6.65 -12.77
CA GLY A 169 7.01 7.45 -12.25
C GLY A 169 7.09 7.46 -10.71
N TYR A 170 5.94 7.47 -10.01
CA TYR A 170 5.91 7.35 -8.54
C TYR A 170 6.45 6.01 -8.06
N LEU A 171 6.01 4.91 -8.68
CA LEU A 171 6.44 3.56 -8.31
C LEU A 171 7.94 3.35 -8.56
N GLU A 172 8.46 3.81 -9.69
CA GLU A 172 9.88 3.71 -10.03
C GLU A 172 10.76 4.42 -9.01
N ARG A 173 10.44 5.68 -8.70
CA ARG A 173 11.24 6.46 -7.73
C ARG A 173 11.14 5.89 -6.33
N PHE A 174 9.98 5.36 -5.95
CA PHE A 174 9.81 4.66 -4.67
C PHE A 174 10.72 3.43 -4.59
N LEU A 175 10.73 2.59 -5.63
CA LEU A 175 11.59 1.41 -5.69
C LEU A 175 13.08 1.79 -5.63
N ILE A 176 13.50 2.85 -6.32
CA ILE A 176 14.88 3.35 -6.26
C ILE A 176 15.29 3.72 -4.83
N VAL A 177 14.46 4.50 -4.12
CA VAL A 177 14.75 4.89 -2.73
C VAL A 177 14.77 3.66 -1.81
N VAL A 178 13.87 2.70 -1.99
CA VAL A 178 13.88 1.43 -1.25
C VAL A 178 15.17 0.65 -1.50
N PHE A 179 15.57 0.47 -2.76
CA PHE A 179 16.78 -0.25 -3.14
C PHE A 179 18.05 0.39 -2.55
N ILE A 180 18.14 1.71 -2.53
CA ILE A 180 19.25 2.43 -1.88
C ILE A 180 19.22 2.19 -0.36
N SER A 181 18.03 2.25 0.25
CA SER A 181 17.86 2.06 1.70
C SER A 181 18.28 0.67 2.17
N ILE A 182 18.09 -0.36 1.34
CA ILE A 182 18.53 -1.74 1.63
C ILE A 182 19.94 -2.07 1.09
N GLY A 183 20.63 -1.10 0.48
CA GLY A 183 21.97 -1.27 -0.07
C GLY A 183 22.05 -2.20 -1.28
N ARG A 184 21.04 -2.20 -2.15
CA ARG A 184 20.94 -3.00 -3.38
C ARG A 184 20.96 -2.12 -4.62
N PHE A 185 22.09 -1.48 -4.88
CA PHE A 185 22.24 -0.55 -6.01
C PHE A 185 22.08 -1.23 -7.38
N GLU A 186 22.39 -2.52 -7.46
CA GLU A 186 22.26 -3.35 -8.65
C GLU A 186 20.80 -3.44 -9.13
N ALA A 187 19.85 -3.43 -8.19
CA ALA A 187 18.41 -3.48 -8.50
C ALA A 187 17.92 -2.22 -9.25
N ILE A 188 18.58 -1.08 -9.07
CA ILE A 188 18.30 0.15 -9.83
C ILE A 188 18.69 -0.04 -11.30
N GLY A 189 19.82 -0.71 -11.57
CA GLY A 189 20.25 -1.07 -12.93
C GLY A 189 19.26 -2.02 -13.61
N PHE A 190 18.76 -3.02 -12.88
CA PHE A 190 17.70 -3.90 -13.38
C PHE A 190 16.41 -3.14 -13.72
N LEU A 191 15.97 -2.23 -12.84
CA LEU A 191 14.80 -1.40 -13.07
C LEU A 191 14.96 -0.54 -14.34
N LEU A 192 16.14 0.05 -14.53
CA LEU A 192 16.45 0.85 -15.72
C LEU A 192 16.44 -0.01 -16.99
N ALA A 193 17.07 -1.18 -16.96
CA ALA A 193 17.12 -2.11 -18.08
C ALA A 193 15.71 -2.60 -18.48
N ALA A 194 14.88 -2.97 -17.51
CA ALA A 194 13.50 -3.39 -17.77
C ALA A 194 12.70 -2.29 -18.48
N LYS A 195 12.86 -1.03 -18.05
CA LYS A 195 12.21 0.12 -18.68
C LYS A 195 12.68 0.37 -20.11
N SER A 196 13.99 0.23 -20.36
CA SER A 196 14.56 0.35 -21.71
C SER A 196 14.02 -0.71 -22.66
N ILE A 197 13.91 -1.98 -22.23
CA ILE A 197 13.40 -3.08 -23.07
C ILE A 197 11.98 -2.80 -23.57
N PHE A 198 11.08 -2.38 -22.68
CA PHE A 198 9.71 -2.04 -23.08
C PHE A 198 9.64 -0.87 -24.07
N ARG A 199 10.62 0.02 -24.05
CA ARG A 199 10.68 1.17 -24.95
C ARG A 199 11.28 0.85 -26.33
N PHE A 200 12.18 -0.13 -26.42
CA PHE A 200 12.80 -0.52 -27.70
C PHE A 200 11.78 -1.05 -28.74
N GLY A 201 10.65 -1.62 -28.30
CA GLY A 201 9.60 -2.11 -29.20
C GLY A 201 8.83 -1.03 -29.97
N GLU A 202 8.95 0.25 -29.57
CA GLU A 202 8.19 1.37 -30.13
C GLU A 202 8.98 2.23 -31.15
N LEU A 203 10.22 1.87 -31.48
CA LEU A 203 11.18 2.73 -32.20
C LEU A 203 11.06 2.77 -33.73
N ASN A 204 9.98 2.24 -34.34
CA ASN A 204 9.93 1.99 -35.79
C ASN A 204 9.34 3.12 -36.66
N LYS A 205 8.93 4.29 -36.13
CA LYS A 205 8.43 5.42 -36.96
C LYS A 205 9.07 6.75 -36.56
N ALA A 206 9.37 7.61 -37.53
CA ALA A 206 10.02 8.91 -37.29
C ALA A 206 9.26 9.87 -36.35
N LYS A 207 7.92 9.71 -36.19
CA LYS A 207 7.11 10.43 -35.19
C LYS A 207 7.51 10.04 -33.74
N ASP A 208 8.17 8.91 -33.56
CA ASP A 208 8.54 8.34 -32.27
C ASP A 208 9.86 8.89 -31.71
N ILE A 209 10.67 9.61 -32.49
CA ILE A 209 12.00 10.09 -32.04
C ILE A 209 11.86 11.15 -30.92
N LYS A 210 11.07 12.21 -31.14
CA LYS A 210 10.84 13.25 -30.10
C LYS A 210 10.20 12.68 -28.84
N ILE A 211 9.27 11.73 -28.99
CA ILE A 211 8.63 11.04 -27.87
C ILE A 211 9.66 10.18 -27.13
N THR A 212 10.55 9.51 -27.85
CA THR A 212 11.61 8.68 -27.27
C THR A 212 12.62 9.53 -26.51
N GLU A 213 13.06 10.66 -27.07
CA GLU A 213 13.94 11.60 -26.37
C GLU A 213 13.27 12.16 -25.11
N TYR A 214 11.99 12.58 -25.20
CA TYR A 214 11.22 13.05 -24.05
C TYR A 214 11.16 11.99 -22.93
N VAL A 215 10.83 10.74 -23.28
CA VAL A 215 10.74 9.63 -22.32
C VAL A 215 12.11 9.27 -21.74
N LEU A 216 13.16 9.26 -22.55
CA LEU A 216 14.52 8.93 -22.13
C LEU A 216 15.06 9.99 -21.16
N ILE A 217 15.00 11.27 -21.56
CA ILE A 217 15.42 12.41 -20.73
C ILE A 217 14.59 12.44 -19.43
N GLY A 218 13.28 12.25 -19.53
CA GLY A 218 12.39 12.23 -18.37
C GLY A 218 12.73 11.10 -17.40
N THR A 219 13.05 9.92 -17.91
CA THR A 219 13.45 8.76 -17.10
C THR A 219 14.77 9.01 -16.38
N PHE A 220 15.81 9.43 -17.10
CA PHE A 220 17.11 9.73 -16.49
C PHE A 220 17.01 10.83 -15.43
N ALA A 221 16.31 11.93 -15.72
CA ALA A 221 16.11 13.00 -14.75
C ALA A 221 15.33 12.52 -13.51
N SER A 222 14.26 11.73 -13.70
CA SER A 222 13.49 11.12 -12.60
C SER A 222 14.34 10.20 -11.73
N PHE A 223 15.17 9.37 -12.35
CA PHE A 223 16.05 8.43 -11.65
C PHE A 223 17.13 9.17 -10.89
N THR A 224 17.76 10.18 -11.49
CA THR A 224 18.75 11.03 -10.82
C THR A 224 18.17 11.67 -9.56
N ILE A 225 16.97 12.25 -9.63
CA ILE A 225 16.32 12.84 -8.44
C ILE A 225 16.10 11.78 -7.36
N ALA A 226 15.57 10.61 -7.71
CA ALA A 226 15.33 9.54 -6.74
C ALA A 226 16.62 8.99 -6.13
N ILE A 227 17.69 8.87 -6.92
CA ILE A 227 19.00 8.44 -6.45
C ILE A 227 19.58 9.46 -5.47
N VAL A 228 19.55 10.75 -5.80
CA VAL A 228 20.04 11.82 -4.90
C VAL A 228 19.26 11.82 -3.60
N VAL A 229 17.92 11.78 -3.64
CA VAL A 229 17.09 11.73 -2.44
C VAL A 229 17.39 10.46 -1.62
N GLY A 230 17.52 9.31 -2.27
CA GLY A 230 17.84 8.05 -1.60
C GLY A 230 19.22 8.04 -0.95
N LEU A 231 20.24 8.63 -1.60
CA LEU A 231 21.59 8.74 -1.04
C LEU A 231 21.63 9.68 0.16
N VAL A 232 20.95 10.83 0.07
CA VAL A 232 20.80 11.75 1.22
C VAL A 232 20.11 11.04 2.37
N LEU A 233 18.99 10.35 2.10
CA LEU A 233 18.30 9.56 3.11
C LEU A 233 19.26 8.53 3.76
N ALA A 234 19.99 7.77 2.95
CA ALA A 234 20.92 6.76 3.46
C ALA A 234 22.07 7.37 4.29
N SER A 235 22.55 8.57 3.96
CA SER A 235 23.60 9.24 4.75
C SER A 235 23.11 9.68 6.13
N TRP A 236 21.83 10.03 6.28
CA TRP A 236 21.25 10.41 7.58
C TRP A 236 20.83 9.21 8.44
N LEU A 237 20.73 8.02 7.85
CA LEU A 237 20.28 6.81 8.54
C LEU A 237 21.43 5.91 9.04
N ARG A 238 22.63 6.06 8.45
CA ARG A 238 23.87 5.41 8.89
C ARG A 238 24.42 6.06 10.14
#